data_AF-S8CRL0-F1
#
_entry.id   AF-S8CRL0-F1
#
_cell.length_a   1.000
_cell.length_b   1.000
_cell.length_c   1.000
_cell.angle_alpha   90.00
_cell.angle_beta   90.00
_cell.angle_gamma   90.00
#
_symmetry.space_group_name_H-M   'P 1'
#
loop_
_entity.id
_entity.type
_entity.pdbx_description
1 polymer ?
#
loop_
_entity_poly.entity_id
_entity_poly.type
_entity_poly.pdbx_seq_one_letter_code
_entity_poly.pdbx_strand_id
1 'polypeptide(L)'
;YVIDSGFVKQRQYNPTTRMYSLDAVEISKVQANQRAGRAGRTRPGKCYRLYPLSVYGKKFLDATVPEIQRSSLAGSVLYLKSLDLQDIDILKFDFLDPPSYDALEDALKQLYLIDAIDENGSITSLGRTMAELPLEPSLSRALLEANELGCLSQALTVAAMLSAETTLIPSHSMSAEKKRKHQPSTLPNGFGLGDHIQLLQIYELWHQIDDKADWCRANNLQMRAMKLVDNVRDQLCQIMQKIAKGPMHVKISKRHEEDRNYTALRKSLFSGHTNQIAERMLHHNGYKTLGLKAQQQLVQVHPSSVLKTDEDGKYPDYVIYHELVATSRPYMRNVCTVKMHWIQPVLDKFSRLDVNKLRCNNNMIYSPSEKKKKTGIRFIYQPMDDDDKESKIRAARERYLARKNGK
;
A
#
# COMPACT_ATOMS: atom_id res chain seq x y z
N TYR A 1 37.14 3.19 -9.74
CA TYR A 1 36.43 4.33 -10.35
C TYR A 1 34.96 4.25 -9.98
N VAL A 2 34.27 5.39 -9.90
CA VAL A 2 32.81 5.49 -9.69
C VAL A 2 32.23 6.41 -10.75
N ILE A 3 31.06 6.08 -11.29
CA ILE A 3 30.26 6.96 -12.16
C ILE A 3 28.97 7.25 -11.40
N ASP A 4 28.68 8.52 -11.16
CA ASP A 4 27.52 8.96 -10.40
C ASP A 4 26.56 9.76 -11.27
N SER A 5 25.38 9.20 -11.52
CA SER A 5 24.32 9.85 -12.30
C SER A 5 23.60 10.97 -11.56
N GLY A 6 23.71 11.04 -10.23
CA GLY A 6 23.00 12.04 -9.42
C GLY A 6 21.54 11.68 -9.08
N PHE A 7 21.08 10.48 -9.43
CA PHE A 7 19.70 10.04 -9.16
C PHE A 7 19.63 8.76 -8.33
N VAL A 8 18.49 8.55 -7.68
CA VAL A 8 18.12 7.32 -6.97
C VAL A 8 16.63 7.04 -7.17
N LYS A 9 16.26 5.77 -7.29
CA LYS A 9 14.84 5.38 -7.18
C LYS A 9 14.46 5.35 -5.72
N GLN A 10 13.46 6.13 -5.34
CA GLN A 10 13.02 6.28 -3.97
C GLN A 10 11.54 5.96 -3.86
N ARG A 11 11.17 5.06 -2.95
CA ARG A 11 9.77 4.80 -2.61
C ARG A 11 9.24 5.97 -1.78
N GLN A 12 8.06 6.46 -2.12
CA GLN A 12 7.34 7.48 -1.38
C GLN A 12 5.91 7.03 -1.11
N TYR A 13 5.33 7.49 -0.02
CA TYR A 13 3.95 7.26 0.36
C TYR A 13 3.23 8.61 0.50
N ASN A 14 2.05 8.72 -0.12
CA ASN A 14 1.21 9.89 0.01
C ASN A 14 -0.01 9.56 0.90
N PRO A 15 -0.12 10.14 2.12
CA PRO A 15 -1.17 9.77 3.07
C PRO A 15 -2.58 10.23 2.66
N THR A 16 -2.69 11.28 1.86
CA THR A 16 -3.98 11.77 1.35
C THR A 16 -4.59 10.79 0.34
N THR A 17 -3.74 10.26 -0.54
CA THR A 17 -4.15 9.36 -1.63
C THR A 17 -3.96 7.88 -1.29
N ARG A 18 -3.20 7.57 -0.23
CA ARG A 18 -2.74 6.23 0.17
C ARG A 18 -1.97 5.48 -0.92
N MET A 19 -1.35 6.23 -1.83
CA MET A 19 -0.57 5.67 -2.93
C MET A 19 0.90 5.57 -2.57
N TYR A 20 1.52 4.47 -2.97
CA TYR A 20 2.96 4.36 -3.10
C TYR A 20 3.41 4.80 -4.48
N SER A 21 4.49 5.55 -4.58
CA SER A 21 5.19 5.82 -5.83
C SER A 21 6.64 5.36 -5.73
N LEU A 22 7.24 5.05 -6.88
CA LEU A 22 8.68 4.77 -7.00
C LEU A 22 9.28 5.78 -7.96
N ASP A 23 9.70 6.91 -7.40
CA ASP A 23 10.12 8.07 -8.19
C ASP A 23 11.64 8.10 -8.36
N ALA A 24 12.09 8.50 -9.54
CA ALA A 24 13.49 8.82 -9.77
C ALA A 24 13.75 10.24 -9.26
N VAL A 25 14.40 10.35 -8.11
CA VAL A 25 14.68 11.62 -7.43
C VAL A 25 16.16 11.95 -7.46
N GLU A 26 16.48 13.24 -7.37
CA GLU A 26 17.84 13.71 -7.18
C GLU A 26 18.40 13.22 -5.83
N ILE A 27 19.69 12.90 -5.79
CA ILE A 27 20.36 12.50 -4.54
C ILE A 27 20.72 13.71 -3.66
N SER A 28 20.89 13.48 -2.36
CA SER A 28 21.45 14.49 -1.47
C SER A 28 22.97 14.63 -1.62
N LYS A 29 23.53 15.75 -1.13
CA LYS A 29 24.99 15.96 -1.07
C LYS A 29 25.68 14.87 -0.23
N VAL A 30 25.06 14.45 0.88
CA VAL A 30 25.53 13.32 1.70
C VAL A 30 25.61 12.03 0.86
N GLN A 31 24.58 11.71 0.08
CA GLN A 31 24.60 10.53 -0.80
C GLN A 31 25.67 10.63 -1.90
N ALA A 32 25.81 11.80 -2.54
CA ALA A 32 26.82 12.04 -3.56
C ALA A 32 28.25 11.90 -3.00
N ASN A 33 28.48 12.32 -1.76
CA ASN A 33 29.77 12.18 -1.08
C ASN A 33 30.02 10.72 -0.67
N GLN A 34 28.99 10.01 -0.19
CA GLN A 34 29.10 8.58 0.11
C GLN A 34 29.41 7.75 -1.15
N ARG A 35 28.79 8.08 -2.29
CA ARG A 35 29.09 7.48 -3.60
C ARG A 35 30.53 7.73 -4.02
N ALA A 36 31.00 8.97 -3.91
CA ALA A 36 32.38 9.33 -4.22
C ALA A 36 33.39 8.58 -3.33
N GLY A 37 33.10 8.44 -2.02
CA GLY A 37 33.93 7.70 -1.07
C GLY A 37 34.13 6.23 -1.41
N ARG A 38 33.21 5.60 -2.16
CA ARG A 38 33.39 4.21 -2.64
C ARG A 38 34.60 4.06 -3.56
N ALA A 39 35.00 5.11 -4.27
CA ALA A 39 36.14 5.07 -5.19
C ALA A 39 37.49 4.91 -4.46
N GLY A 40 37.57 5.32 -3.18
CA GLY A 40 38.81 5.40 -2.41
C GLY A 40 39.05 4.27 -1.41
N ARG A 41 38.27 3.17 -1.44
CA ARG A 41 38.32 2.12 -0.40
C ARG A 41 39.57 1.25 -0.41
N THR A 42 40.18 1.04 -1.58
CA THR A 42 41.35 0.15 -1.72
C THR A 42 42.62 0.88 -2.12
N ARG A 43 42.49 1.95 -2.91
CA ARG A 43 43.57 2.82 -3.38
C ARG A 43 42.97 4.15 -3.83
N PRO A 44 43.79 5.19 -4.07
CA PRO A 44 43.29 6.44 -4.67
C PRO A 44 42.48 6.15 -5.93
N GLY A 45 41.25 6.66 -5.98
CA GLY A 45 40.31 6.43 -7.07
C GLY A 45 39.60 7.71 -7.49
N LYS A 46 39.01 7.70 -8.69
CA LYS A 46 38.26 8.85 -9.23
C LYS A 46 36.77 8.58 -9.26
N CYS A 47 35.98 9.61 -8.97
CA CYS A 47 34.53 9.64 -9.10
C CYS A 47 34.15 10.64 -10.21
N TYR A 48 33.44 10.17 -11.23
CA TYR A 48 32.94 10.98 -12.33
C TYR A 48 31.46 11.28 -12.07
N ARG A 49 31.15 12.54 -11.72
CA ARG A 49 29.79 13.03 -11.52
C ARG A 49 29.23 13.50 -12.85
N LEU A 50 28.11 12.92 -13.29
CA LEU A 50 27.45 13.26 -14.56
C LEU A 50 26.52 14.48 -14.44
N TYR A 51 26.84 15.39 -13.52
CA TYR A 51 26.08 16.60 -13.24
C TYR A 51 27.02 17.76 -12.96
N PRO A 52 26.68 18.99 -13.38
CA PRO A 52 27.49 20.18 -13.12
C PRO A 52 27.65 20.48 -11.63
N LEU A 53 28.76 21.12 -11.27
CA LEU A 53 29.01 21.57 -9.90
C LEU A 53 27.91 22.54 -9.39
N SER A 54 27.32 23.33 -10.29
CA SER A 54 26.21 24.23 -9.95
C SER A 54 24.96 23.48 -9.48
N VAL A 55 24.65 22.33 -10.07
CA VAL A 55 23.52 21.46 -9.64
C VAL A 55 23.81 20.88 -8.26
N TYR A 56 25.02 20.37 -8.05
CA TYR A 56 25.45 19.86 -6.74
C TYR A 56 25.35 20.92 -5.63
N GLY A 57 25.79 22.16 -5.91
CA GLY A 57 25.80 23.24 -4.92
C GLY A 57 24.42 23.83 -4.62
N LYS A 58 23.60 24.04 -5.65
CA LYS A 58 22.34 24.82 -5.54
C LYS A 58 21.06 23.98 -5.49
N LYS A 59 21.02 22.82 -6.16
CA LYS A 59 19.79 22.01 -6.27
C LYS A 59 19.73 20.88 -5.27
N PHE A 60 20.84 20.19 -5.05
CA PHE A 60 20.86 19.02 -4.15
C PHE A 60 20.64 19.44 -2.70
N LEU A 61 19.72 18.73 -2.03
CA LEU A 61 19.54 18.83 -0.59
C LEU A 61 20.82 18.43 0.13
N ASP A 62 21.10 19.08 1.27
CA ASP A 62 22.29 18.74 2.07
C ASP A 62 22.19 17.29 2.58
N ALA A 63 21.05 16.93 3.16
CA ALA A 63 20.73 15.60 3.66
C ALA A 63 19.51 15.01 2.95
N THR A 64 19.40 13.68 2.97
CA THR A 64 18.23 12.97 2.42
C THR A 64 17.05 13.13 3.38
N VAL A 65 15.85 13.34 2.83
CA VAL A 65 14.61 13.35 3.62
C VAL A 65 14.49 12.02 4.41
N PRO A 66 14.22 12.07 5.73
CA PRO A 66 14.06 10.90 6.60
C PRO A 66 13.00 9.92 6.10
N GLU A 67 13.12 8.65 6.50
CA GLU A 67 12.18 7.60 6.10
C GLU A 67 10.79 7.80 6.73
N ILE A 68 10.74 8.20 8.00
CA ILE A 68 9.49 8.48 8.74
C ILE A 68 8.60 9.54 8.05
N GLN A 69 9.18 10.43 7.25
CA GLN A 69 8.46 11.45 6.48
C GLN A 69 8.04 10.98 5.08
N ARG A 70 8.42 9.76 4.67
CA ARG A 70 8.25 9.25 3.30
C ARG A 70 7.57 7.88 3.21
N SER A 71 7.42 7.16 4.32
CA SER A 71 6.78 5.84 4.39
C SER A 71 5.40 5.90 5.03
N SER A 72 4.62 4.82 4.90
CA SER A 72 3.42 4.63 5.73
C SER A 72 3.84 4.47 7.19
N LEU A 73 3.06 5.05 8.10
CA LEU A 73 3.33 5.03 9.54
C LEU A 73 2.47 4.02 10.30
N ALA A 74 1.59 3.26 9.63
CA ALA A 74 0.68 2.33 10.29
C ALA A 74 1.42 1.34 11.21
N GLY A 75 2.48 0.69 10.73
CA GLY A 75 3.29 -0.23 11.54
C GLY A 75 4.03 0.47 12.69
N SER A 76 4.63 1.63 12.43
CA SER A 76 5.36 2.40 13.47
C SER A 76 4.43 2.90 14.59
N VAL A 77 3.25 3.39 14.22
CA VAL A 77 2.22 3.85 15.17
C VAL A 77 1.65 2.69 15.98
N LEU A 78 1.43 1.53 15.37
CA LEU A 78 1.00 0.32 16.09
C LEU A 78 2.05 -0.10 17.11
N TYR A 79 3.31 -0.15 16.71
CA TYR A 79 4.42 -0.47 17.61
C TYR A 79 4.51 0.53 18.77
N LEU A 80 4.46 1.83 18.50
CA LEU A 80 4.47 2.86 19.56
C LEU A 80 3.31 2.69 20.55
N LYS A 81 2.10 2.39 20.08
CA LYS A 81 0.97 2.10 20.98
C LYS A 81 1.14 0.80 21.75
N SER A 82 1.83 -0.20 21.20
CA SER A 82 2.08 -1.49 21.87
C SER A 82 3.01 -1.38 23.08
N LEU A 83 3.83 -0.33 23.15
CA LEU A 83 4.69 -0.04 24.31
C LEU A 83 3.90 0.36 25.57
N ASP A 84 2.60 0.61 25.44
CA ASP A 84 1.66 0.88 26.55
C ASP A 84 2.11 2.03 27.46
N LEU A 85 2.72 3.05 26.86
CA LEU A 85 3.12 4.26 27.55
C LEU A 85 1.87 5.05 27.95
N GLN A 86 1.76 5.37 29.24
CA GLN A 86 0.63 6.14 29.77
C GLN A 86 0.52 7.49 29.04
N ASP A 87 -0.70 7.84 28.62
CA ASP A 87 -1.07 9.12 28.01
C ASP A 87 -0.27 9.54 26.75
N ILE A 88 0.26 8.57 25.98
CA ILE A 88 0.98 8.88 24.75
C ILE A 88 0.05 9.43 23.65
N ASP A 89 0.06 10.75 23.48
CA ASP A 89 -0.51 11.43 22.32
C ASP A 89 0.48 11.34 21.16
N ILE A 90 0.24 10.41 20.23
CA ILE A 90 1.09 10.18 19.06
C ILE A 90 1.26 11.43 18.20
N LEU A 91 0.27 12.34 18.22
CA LEU A 91 0.34 13.57 17.45
C LEU A 91 1.24 14.63 18.10
N LYS A 92 1.60 14.44 19.37
CA LYS A 92 2.52 15.30 20.14
C LYS A 92 3.81 14.58 20.54
N PHE A 93 4.01 13.36 20.07
CA PHE A 93 5.20 12.60 20.37
C PHE A 93 6.44 13.32 19.81
N ASP A 94 7.51 13.35 20.61
CA ASP A 94 8.75 14.05 20.29
C ASP A 94 9.62 13.23 19.34
N PHE A 95 9.25 13.24 18.06
CA PHE A 95 10.03 12.61 16.99
C PHE A 95 11.27 13.44 16.66
N LEU A 96 12.41 12.77 16.46
CA LEU A 96 13.65 13.42 16.01
C LEU A 96 13.43 14.24 14.72
N ASP A 97 12.78 13.61 13.74
CA ASP A 97 12.30 14.24 12.51
C ASP A 97 10.78 14.03 12.42
N PRO A 98 9.95 15.02 12.77
CA PRO A 98 8.51 14.82 12.87
C PRO A 98 7.88 14.52 11.51
N PRO A 99 7.02 13.49 11.41
CA PRO A 99 6.22 13.26 10.22
C PRO A 99 5.11 14.30 10.07
N SER A 100 4.52 14.40 8.88
CA SER A 100 3.36 15.26 8.66
C SER A 100 2.16 14.78 9.49
N TYR A 101 1.34 15.73 9.96
CA TYR A 101 0.09 15.44 10.66
C TYR A 101 -0.82 14.45 9.89
N ASP A 102 -0.97 14.67 8.59
CA ASP A 102 -1.78 13.82 7.70
C ASP A 102 -1.32 12.35 7.69
N ALA A 103 -0.01 12.10 7.82
CA ALA A 103 0.54 10.73 7.84
C ALA A 103 0.22 10.01 9.16
N LEU A 104 0.28 10.71 10.29
CA LEU A 104 -0.10 10.17 11.59
C LEU A 104 -1.62 9.94 11.66
N GLU A 105 -2.40 10.89 11.17
CA GLU A 105 -3.86 10.77 11.09
C GLU A 105 -4.28 9.59 10.22
N ASP A 106 -3.66 9.44 9.05
CA ASP A 106 -3.93 8.31 8.16
C ASP A 106 -3.56 6.98 8.83
N ALA A 107 -2.40 6.88 9.49
CA ALA A 107 -2.02 5.68 10.22
C ALA A 107 -3.05 5.29 11.31
N LEU A 108 -3.53 6.25 12.11
CA LEU A 108 -4.57 5.99 13.11
C LEU A 108 -5.87 5.49 12.48
N LYS A 109 -6.31 6.10 11.37
CA LYS A 109 -7.50 5.63 10.63
C LYS A 109 -7.33 4.21 10.12
N GLN A 110 -6.16 3.87 9.57
CA GLN A 110 -5.87 2.53 9.08
C GLN A 110 -5.95 1.50 10.21
N LEU A 111 -5.31 1.78 11.35
CA LEU A 111 -5.31 0.90 12.52
C LEU A 111 -6.70 0.71 13.12
N TYR A 112 -7.52 1.75 13.17
CA TYR A 112 -8.89 1.64 13.66
C TYR A 112 -9.73 0.75 12.74
N LEU A 113 -9.60 0.89 11.42
CA LEU A 113 -10.38 0.12 10.45
C LEU A 113 -10.12 -1.39 10.51
N ILE A 114 -8.91 -1.79 10.88
CA ILE A 114 -8.51 -3.20 11.07
C ILE A 114 -8.65 -3.68 12.53
N ASP A 115 -9.30 -2.90 13.40
CA ASP A 115 -9.56 -3.20 14.83
C ASP A 115 -8.29 -3.32 15.70
N ALA A 116 -7.17 -2.75 15.26
CA ALA A 116 -5.94 -2.72 16.04
C ALA A 116 -6.00 -1.67 17.18
N ILE A 117 -6.81 -0.64 17.00
CA ILE A 117 -7.11 0.37 18.04
C ILE A 117 -8.63 0.56 18.15
N ASP A 118 -9.09 0.98 19.33
CA ASP A 118 -10.48 1.29 19.60
C ASP A 118 -10.87 2.71 19.17
N GLU A 119 -12.11 3.12 19.44
CA GLU A 119 -12.65 4.45 19.12
C GLU A 119 -11.95 5.60 19.85
N ASN A 120 -11.29 5.31 20.99
CA ASN A 120 -10.51 6.26 21.77
C ASN A 120 -9.03 6.24 21.37
N GLY A 121 -8.65 5.39 20.41
CA GLY A 121 -7.26 5.20 20.02
C GLY A 121 -6.43 4.37 21.00
N SER A 122 -7.03 3.67 21.96
CA SER A 122 -6.33 2.67 22.78
C SER A 122 -6.03 1.42 21.96
N ILE A 123 -4.87 0.80 22.18
CA ILE A 123 -4.53 -0.46 21.51
C ILE A 123 -5.41 -1.61 22.03
N THR A 124 -6.00 -2.37 21.12
CA THR A 124 -6.83 -3.54 21.45
C THR A 124 -5.95 -4.76 21.77
N SER A 125 -6.53 -5.81 22.35
CA SER A 125 -5.83 -7.10 22.49
C SER A 125 -5.36 -7.65 21.14
N LEU A 126 -6.20 -7.49 20.10
CA LEU A 126 -5.87 -7.84 18.73
C LEU A 126 -4.68 -7.02 18.22
N GLY A 127 -4.68 -5.70 18.43
CA GLY A 127 -3.58 -4.81 18.06
C GLY A 127 -2.26 -5.17 18.73
N ARG A 128 -2.29 -5.55 20.02
CA ARG A 128 -1.10 -6.04 20.73
C ARG A 128 -0.52 -7.29 20.08
N THR A 129 -1.37 -8.27 19.77
CA THR A 129 -0.95 -9.48 19.07
C THR A 129 -0.40 -9.18 17.67
N MET A 130 -1.02 -8.24 16.95
CA MET A 130 -0.54 -7.81 15.64
C MET A 130 0.85 -7.17 15.68
N ALA A 131 1.17 -6.44 16.76
CA ALA A 131 2.47 -5.79 16.95
C ALA A 131 3.63 -6.77 17.19
N GLU A 132 3.33 -8.01 17.61
CA GLU A 132 4.35 -9.07 17.76
C GLU A 132 4.79 -9.68 16.42
N LEU A 133 4.01 -9.48 15.36
CA LEU A 133 4.30 -10.01 14.03
C LEU A 133 5.18 -9.04 13.23
N PRO A 134 6.27 -9.51 12.58
CA PRO A 134 7.16 -8.68 11.76
C PRO A 134 6.56 -8.41 10.37
N LEU A 135 5.32 -7.94 10.32
CA LEU A 135 4.54 -7.70 9.10
C LEU A 135 3.82 -6.37 9.18
N GLU A 136 3.38 -5.86 8.03
CA GLU A 136 2.46 -4.74 7.98
C GLU A 136 1.15 -5.06 8.72
N PRO A 137 0.55 -4.10 9.45
CA PRO A 137 -0.65 -4.36 10.25
C PRO A 137 -1.79 -5.04 9.48
N SER A 138 -2.01 -4.67 8.21
CA SER A 138 -3.01 -5.31 7.34
C SER A 138 -2.76 -6.81 7.15
N LEU A 139 -1.51 -7.22 6.92
CA LEU A 139 -1.17 -8.64 6.79
C LEU A 139 -1.22 -9.37 8.13
N SER A 140 -0.76 -8.73 9.22
CA SER A 140 -0.88 -9.28 10.57
C SER A 140 -2.34 -9.57 10.92
N ARG A 141 -3.26 -8.63 10.67
CA ARG A 141 -4.70 -8.82 10.89
C ARG A 141 -5.27 -9.98 10.07
N ALA A 142 -4.85 -10.10 8.81
CA ALA A 142 -5.29 -11.17 7.92
C ALA A 142 -4.82 -12.56 8.40
N LEU A 143 -3.60 -12.68 8.94
CA LEU A 143 -3.10 -13.93 9.51
C LEU A 143 -3.87 -14.33 10.78
N LEU A 144 -4.15 -13.38 11.67
CA LEU A 144 -4.94 -13.64 12.87
C LEU A 144 -6.36 -14.09 12.52
N GLU A 145 -7.01 -13.46 11.53
CA GLU A 145 -8.32 -13.93 11.04
C GLU A 145 -8.23 -15.32 10.39
N ALA A 146 -7.16 -15.59 9.64
CA ALA A 146 -6.98 -16.88 8.99
C ALA A 146 -6.83 -18.02 10.01
N ASN A 147 -6.27 -17.74 11.19
CA ASN A 147 -6.23 -18.67 12.29
C ASN A 147 -7.64 -19.04 12.77
N GLU A 148 -8.49 -18.05 13.03
CA GLU A 148 -9.88 -18.26 13.47
C GLU A 148 -10.72 -18.98 12.40
N LEU A 149 -10.51 -18.66 11.12
CA LEU A 149 -11.21 -19.29 10.00
C LEU A 149 -10.61 -20.65 9.58
N GLY A 150 -9.58 -21.15 10.25
CA GLY A 150 -8.97 -22.45 9.97
C GLY A 150 -8.23 -22.54 8.62
N CYS A 151 -7.78 -21.40 8.06
CA CYS A 151 -7.07 -21.31 6.78
C CYS A 151 -5.65 -20.71 6.91
N LEU A 152 -5.07 -20.73 8.11
CA LEU A 152 -3.79 -20.09 8.39
C LEU A 152 -2.64 -20.57 7.50
N SER A 153 -2.55 -21.87 7.19
CA SER A 153 -1.45 -22.39 6.35
C SER A 153 -1.40 -21.73 4.97
N GLN A 154 -2.58 -21.47 4.38
CA GLN A 154 -2.71 -20.76 3.12
C GLN A 154 -2.32 -19.29 3.29
N ALA A 155 -2.81 -18.63 4.35
CA ALA A 155 -2.53 -17.22 4.60
C ALA A 155 -1.04 -16.95 4.91
N LEU A 156 -0.36 -17.84 5.65
CA LEU A 156 1.09 -17.78 5.90
C LEU A 156 1.88 -17.83 4.59
N THR A 157 1.46 -18.71 3.69
CA THR A 157 2.08 -18.85 2.36
C THR A 157 1.90 -17.57 1.54
N VAL A 158 0.69 -17.01 1.52
CA VAL A 158 0.41 -15.74 0.83
C VAL A 158 1.24 -14.59 1.41
N ALA A 159 1.28 -14.45 2.75
CA ALA A 159 2.06 -13.41 3.42
C ALA A 159 3.56 -13.53 3.11
N ALA A 160 4.10 -14.75 3.10
CA ALA A 160 5.50 -14.99 2.74
C ALA A 160 5.80 -14.68 1.27
N MET A 161 4.90 -15.05 0.35
CA MET A 161 5.03 -14.74 -1.08
C MET A 161 5.01 -13.23 -1.34
N LEU A 162 4.10 -12.49 -0.68
CA LEU A 162 4.03 -11.02 -0.78
C LEU A 162 5.30 -10.35 -0.24
N SER A 163 5.85 -10.86 0.87
CA SER A 163 7.08 -10.32 1.49
C SER A 163 8.31 -10.46 0.57
N ALA A 164 8.34 -11.46 -0.32
CA ALA A 164 9.44 -11.69 -1.26
C ALA A 164 9.14 -11.20 -2.70
N GLU A 165 7.96 -10.61 -2.96
CA GLU A 165 7.43 -10.39 -4.32
C GLU A 165 8.41 -9.65 -5.24
N THR A 166 9.04 -8.59 -4.72
CA THR A 166 9.99 -7.76 -5.49
C THR A 166 11.21 -8.54 -6.00
N THR A 167 11.52 -9.68 -5.40
CA THR A 167 12.62 -10.56 -5.77
C THR A 167 12.18 -11.79 -6.58
N LEU A 168 10.88 -12.10 -6.64
CA LEU A 168 10.36 -13.30 -7.31
C LEU A 168 10.63 -13.27 -8.83
N ILE A 169 10.47 -12.10 -9.46
CA ILE A 169 10.62 -11.95 -10.91
C ILE A 169 11.99 -11.29 -11.22
N PRO A 170 12.78 -11.82 -12.17
CA PRO A 170 14.01 -11.19 -12.64
C PRO A 170 13.78 -9.74 -13.12
N SER A 171 14.56 -8.80 -12.59
CA SER A 171 14.52 -7.37 -12.95
C SER A 171 14.90 -7.09 -14.41
N HIS A 172 15.54 -8.05 -15.09
CA HIS A 172 15.82 -7.96 -16.51
C HIS A 172 14.55 -8.22 -17.32
N SER A 173 13.87 -7.13 -17.63
CA SER A 173 13.07 -6.91 -18.85
C SER A 173 13.29 -8.03 -19.87
N MET A 174 12.32 -8.95 -19.97
CA MET A 174 12.19 -9.77 -21.17
C MET A 174 12.25 -8.82 -22.36
N SER A 175 13.20 -9.04 -23.27
CA SER A 175 13.27 -8.30 -24.53
C SER A 175 11.90 -8.31 -25.20
N ALA A 176 11.53 -7.24 -25.90
CA ALA A 176 10.28 -7.18 -26.66
C ALA A 176 10.09 -8.42 -27.58
N GLU A 177 11.19 -9.03 -28.02
CA GLU A 177 11.27 -10.32 -28.72
C GLU A 177 10.63 -11.50 -27.95
N LYS A 178 10.90 -11.64 -26.64
CA LYS A 178 10.34 -12.72 -25.81
C LYS A 178 8.89 -12.46 -25.39
N LYS A 179 8.44 -11.20 -25.37
CA LYS A 179 7.01 -10.88 -25.19
C LYS A 179 6.15 -11.31 -26.37
N ARG A 180 6.70 -11.32 -27.60
CA ARG A 180 6.00 -11.76 -28.83
C ARG A 180 5.85 -13.27 -28.93
N LYS A 181 6.81 -14.03 -28.38
CA LYS A 181 6.66 -15.47 -28.18
C LYS A 181 5.91 -15.70 -26.88
N HIS A 182 4.58 -15.56 -26.92
CA HIS A 182 3.71 -16.06 -25.84
C HIS A 182 3.89 -17.58 -25.72
N GLN A 183 4.93 -18.03 -25.00
CA GLN A 183 4.79 -19.31 -24.32
C GLN A 183 3.68 -19.08 -23.28
N PRO A 184 2.57 -19.83 -23.34
CA PRO A 184 1.57 -19.76 -22.30
C PRO A 184 2.27 -20.07 -20.99
N SER A 185 2.21 -19.13 -20.05
CA SER A 185 2.78 -19.33 -18.73
C SER A 185 2.12 -20.57 -18.14
N THR A 186 2.92 -21.56 -17.77
CA THR A 186 2.47 -22.74 -17.03
C THR A 186 2.08 -22.41 -15.59
N LEU A 187 2.27 -21.15 -15.18
CA LEU A 187 1.87 -20.69 -13.86
C LEU A 187 0.34 -20.71 -13.73
N PRO A 188 -0.16 -21.07 -12.54
CA PRO A 188 -1.58 -21.07 -12.27
C PRO A 188 -2.15 -19.65 -12.32
N ASN A 189 -3.45 -19.51 -12.59
CA ASN A 189 -4.11 -18.22 -12.79
C ASN A 189 -4.99 -17.79 -11.60
N GLY A 190 -4.85 -18.43 -10.44
CA GLY A 190 -5.66 -18.11 -9.25
C GLY A 190 -7.14 -18.43 -9.42
N PHE A 191 -7.53 -19.23 -10.42
CA PHE A 191 -8.92 -19.45 -10.86
C PHE A 191 -9.69 -18.15 -11.19
N GLY A 192 -8.98 -17.06 -11.52
CA GLY A 192 -9.57 -15.73 -11.70
C GLY A 192 -10.09 -15.09 -10.41
N LEU A 193 -9.87 -15.71 -9.24
CA LEU A 193 -10.32 -15.21 -7.94
C LEU A 193 -9.42 -14.10 -7.39
N GLY A 194 -8.15 -14.06 -7.81
CA GLY A 194 -7.21 -13.01 -7.45
C GLY A 194 -5.74 -13.43 -7.48
N ASP A 195 -4.86 -12.43 -7.44
CA ASP A 195 -3.41 -12.57 -7.46
C ASP A 195 -2.90 -13.28 -6.20
N HIS A 196 -3.51 -13.02 -5.04
CA HIS A 196 -3.17 -13.69 -3.78
C HIS A 196 -3.32 -15.21 -3.87
N ILE A 197 -4.36 -15.68 -4.56
CA ILE A 197 -4.61 -17.12 -4.74
C ILE A 197 -3.63 -17.70 -5.76
N GLN A 198 -3.28 -16.94 -6.80
CA GLN A 198 -2.20 -17.34 -7.69
C GLN A 198 -0.88 -17.52 -6.93
N LEU A 199 -0.48 -16.57 -6.07
CA LEU A 199 0.75 -16.67 -5.29
C LEU A 199 0.78 -17.93 -4.42
N LEU A 200 -0.35 -18.26 -3.78
CA LEU A 200 -0.52 -19.51 -3.05
C LEU A 200 -0.29 -20.74 -3.95
N GLN A 201 -0.95 -20.79 -5.10
CA GLN A 201 -0.85 -21.92 -6.02
C GLN A 201 0.56 -22.09 -6.60
N ILE A 202 1.24 -20.99 -6.90
CA ILE A 202 2.64 -20.99 -7.35
C ILE A 202 3.51 -21.68 -6.30
N TYR A 203 3.34 -21.32 -5.03
CA TYR A 203 4.09 -21.93 -3.94
C TYR A 203 3.75 -23.41 -3.75
N GLU A 204 2.45 -23.76 -3.74
CA GLU A 204 2.00 -25.15 -3.59
C GLU A 204 2.57 -26.06 -4.68
N LEU A 205 2.55 -25.61 -5.94
CA LEU A 205 3.16 -26.34 -7.06
C LEU A 205 4.68 -26.44 -6.89
N TRP A 206 5.36 -25.33 -6.61
CA TRP A 206 6.81 -25.32 -6.42
C TRP A 206 7.26 -26.26 -5.28
N HIS A 207 6.46 -26.34 -4.21
CA HIS A 207 6.78 -27.17 -3.06
C HIS A 207 6.66 -28.67 -3.35
N GLN A 208 5.77 -29.06 -4.27
CA GLN A 208 5.54 -30.45 -4.68
C GLN A 208 6.53 -30.97 -5.73
N ILE A 209 7.26 -30.08 -6.41
CA ILE A 209 8.17 -30.44 -7.48
C ILE A 209 9.53 -30.86 -6.91
N ASP A 210 10.07 -31.96 -7.44
CA ASP A 210 11.41 -32.44 -7.09
C ASP A 210 12.52 -31.55 -7.68
N ASP A 211 12.49 -31.31 -9.00
CA ASP A 211 13.43 -30.40 -9.66
C ASP A 211 12.97 -28.93 -9.61
N LYS A 212 13.11 -28.35 -8.42
CA LYS A 212 12.74 -26.96 -8.14
C LYS A 212 13.54 -25.96 -8.97
N ALA A 213 14.78 -26.28 -9.34
CA ALA A 213 15.67 -25.32 -10.01
C ALA A 213 15.30 -25.16 -11.49
N ASP A 214 15.02 -26.26 -12.17
CA ASP A 214 14.59 -26.25 -13.57
C ASP A 214 13.19 -25.67 -13.70
N TRP A 215 12.27 -25.99 -12.79
CA TRP A 215 10.92 -25.42 -12.81
C TRP A 215 10.92 -23.89 -12.60
N CYS A 216 11.73 -23.38 -11.67
CA CYS A 216 11.88 -21.94 -11.50
C CYS A 216 12.43 -21.28 -12.77
N ARG A 217 13.42 -21.89 -13.44
CA ARG A 217 13.97 -21.37 -14.71
C ARG A 217 12.93 -21.36 -15.83
N ALA A 218 12.15 -22.43 -15.97
CA ALA A 218 11.08 -22.54 -16.96
C ALA A 218 9.98 -21.49 -16.75
N ASN A 219 9.64 -21.17 -15.50
CA ASN A 219 8.58 -20.21 -15.16
C ASN A 219 9.08 -18.77 -14.92
N ASN A 220 10.35 -18.47 -15.21
CA ASN A 220 10.97 -17.17 -14.96
C ASN A 220 10.88 -16.70 -13.49
N LEU A 221 10.99 -17.62 -12.54
CA LEU A 221 11.02 -17.35 -11.12
C LEU A 221 12.45 -17.44 -10.58
N GLN A 222 12.78 -16.59 -9.60
CA GLN A 222 14.07 -16.66 -8.93
C GLN A 222 14.05 -17.72 -7.81
N MET A 223 14.89 -18.74 -7.94
CA MET A 223 15.04 -19.80 -6.93
C MET A 223 15.39 -19.20 -5.54
N ARG A 224 16.31 -18.23 -5.49
CA ARG A 224 16.71 -17.57 -4.23
C ARG A 224 15.52 -16.91 -3.52
N ALA A 225 14.61 -16.31 -4.29
CA ALA A 225 13.39 -15.71 -3.75
C ALA A 225 12.43 -16.78 -3.23
N MET A 226 12.24 -17.90 -3.93
CA MET A 226 11.39 -19.01 -3.44
C MET A 226 11.93 -19.63 -2.13
N LYS A 227 13.26 -19.78 -1.99
CA LYS A 227 13.84 -20.20 -0.71
C LYS A 227 13.64 -19.17 0.41
N LEU A 228 13.69 -17.88 0.08
CA LEU A 228 13.37 -16.82 1.05
C LEU A 228 11.91 -16.93 1.49
N VAL A 229 10.98 -17.20 0.58
CA VAL A 229 9.56 -17.43 0.92
C VAL A 229 9.41 -18.58 1.90
N ASP A 230 10.08 -19.72 1.66
CA ASP A 230 10.04 -20.89 2.54
C ASP A 230 10.51 -20.52 3.97
N ASN A 231 11.66 -19.83 4.07
CA ASN A 231 12.19 -19.35 5.35
C ASN A 231 11.25 -18.37 6.07
N VAL A 232 10.68 -17.39 5.36
CA VAL A 232 9.75 -16.42 5.94
C VAL A 232 8.48 -17.11 6.43
N ARG A 233 7.95 -18.05 5.64
CA ARG A 233 6.76 -18.83 6.01
C ARG A 233 7.00 -19.63 7.29
N ASP A 234 8.15 -20.28 7.42
CA ASP A 234 8.51 -21.04 8.62
C ASP A 234 8.68 -20.15 9.85
N GLN A 235 9.33 -18.98 9.69
CA GLN A 235 9.45 -17.99 10.77
C GLN A 235 8.09 -17.49 11.25
N LEU A 236 7.20 -17.11 10.32
CA LEU A 236 5.86 -16.67 10.66
C LEU A 236 5.05 -17.78 11.33
N CYS A 237 5.21 -19.04 10.90
CA CYS A 237 4.56 -20.18 11.54
C CYS A 237 5.02 -20.34 12.99
N GLN A 238 6.32 -20.25 13.27
CA GLN A 238 6.89 -20.32 14.61
C GLN A 238 6.39 -19.19 15.52
N ILE A 239 6.34 -17.96 15.01
CA ILE A 239 5.84 -16.80 15.76
C ILE A 239 4.36 -16.99 16.10
N MET A 240 3.55 -17.38 15.12
CA MET A 240 2.12 -17.63 15.34
C MET A 240 1.89 -18.75 16.37
N GLN A 241 2.68 -19.82 16.35
CA GLN A 241 2.59 -20.91 17.33
C GLN A 241 2.91 -20.43 18.74
N LYS A 242 3.91 -19.57 18.89
CA LYS A 242 4.28 -18.95 20.16
C LYS A 242 3.16 -18.07 20.71
N ILE A 243 2.54 -17.26 19.85
CA ILE A 243 1.41 -16.38 20.20
C ILE A 243 0.21 -17.19 20.68
N ALA A 244 -0.12 -18.29 20.01
CA ALA A 244 -1.32 -19.09 20.29
C ALA A 244 -1.25 -19.91 21.60
N LYS A 245 -0.10 -19.98 22.27
CA LYS A 245 0.12 -20.76 23.52
C LYS A 245 -0.45 -22.19 23.48
N GLY A 246 -0.43 -22.86 22.33
CA GLY A 246 -0.97 -24.21 22.14
C GLY A 246 -0.74 -24.78 20.74
N PRO A 247 -1.01 -26.08 20.50
CA PRO A 247 -0.88 -26.71 19.20
C PRO A 247 -1.96 -26.15 18.27
N MET A 248 -1.57 -25.16 17.49
CA MET A 248 -2.39 -24.62 16.44
C MET A 248 -2.68 -25.71 15.40
N HIS A 249 -3.85 -25.64 14.76
CA HIS A 249 -4.17 -26.43 13.58
C HIS A 249 -3.30 -26.01 12.38
N VAL A 250 -1.97 -26.07 12.49
CA VAL A 250 -1.04 -26.26 11.36
C VAL A 250 -1.12 -27.72 10.93
N LYS A 251 -2.33 -28.28 10.85
CA LYS A 251 -2.52 -29.46 10.02
C LYS A 251 -2.29 -28.94 8.61
N ILE A 252 -1.18 -29.35 8.01
CA ILE A 252 -1.04 -29.43 6.56
C ILE A 252 -2.23 -30.28 6.13
N SER A 253 -3.35 -29.61 5.89
CA SER A 253 -4.60 -30.29 5.64
C SER A 253 -4.41 -30.79 4.22
N LYS A 254 -4.06 -32.08 4.08
CA LYS A 254 -4.18 -32.81 2.81
C LYS A 254 -5.66 -32.81 2.47
N ARG A 255 -6.18 -31.70 1.96
CA ARG A 255 -7.57 -31.57 1.54
C ARG A 255 -7.68 -32.07 0.11
N HIS A 256 -8.73 -32.84 -0.13
CA HIS A 256 -9.13 -33.32 -1.44
C HIS A 256 -9.44 -32.13 -2.37
N GLU A 257 -9.27 -32.33 -3.68
CA GLU A 257 -9.44 -31.31 -4.72
C GLU A 257 -10.82 -30.63 -4.73
N GLU A 258 -11.82 -31.24 -4.09
CA GLU A 258 -13.20 -30.74 -3.98
C GLU A 258 -13.37 -29.65 -2.90
N ASP A 259 -12.39 -29.50 -2.00
CA ASP A 259 -12.42 -28.55 -0.87
C ASP A 259 -11.62 -27.25 -1.18
N ARG A 260 -11.37 -26.96 -2.46
CA ARG A 260 -10.70 -25.74 -3.00
C ARG A 260 -11.54 -24.47 -2.84
N ASN A 261 -12.29 -24.34 -1.75
CA ASN A 261 -13.03 -23.14 -1.45
C ASN A 261 -12.12 -22.11 -0.77
N TYR A 262 -11.49 -21.24 -1.55
CA TYR A 262 -10.68 -20.12 -1.05
C TYR A 262 -11.50 -19.04 -0.34
N THR A 263 -12.78 -19.26 -0.04
CA THR A 263 -13.64 -18.28 0.66
C THR A 263 -13.07 -17.89 2.03
N ALA A 264 -12.57 -18.86 2.82
CA ALA A 264 -12.00 -18.57 4.13
C ALA A 264 -10.76 -17.66 4.02
N LEU A 265 -9.85 -18.00 3.10
CA LEU A 265 -8.66 -17.19 2.81
C LEU A 265 -9.03 -15.80 2.29
N ARG A 266 -10.02 -15.69 1.40
CA ARG A 266 -10.47 -14.40 0.88
C ARG A 266 -11.09 -13.52 1.95
N LYS A 267 -11.87 -14.11 2.88
CA LYS A 267 -12.42 -13.41 4.04
C LYS A 267 -11.31 -12.95 4.99
N SER A 268 -10.28 -13.77 5.23
CA SER A 268 -9.15 -13.38 6.07
C SER A 268 -8.32 -12.26 5.43
N LEU A 269 -8.06 -12.32 4.12
CA LEU A 269 -7.41 -11.23 3.40
C LEU A 269 -8.23 -9.94 3.47
N PHE A 270 -9.55 -10.05 3.32
CA PHE A 270 -10.48 -8.92 3.43
C PHE A 270 -10.44 -8.25 4.81
N SER A 271 -10.40 -9.01 5.90
CA SER A 271 -10.34 -8.43 7.26
C SER A 271 -9.05 -7.63 7.52
N GLY A 272 -7.96 -7.98 6.84
CA GLY A 272 -6.71 -7.21 6.88
C GLY A 272 -6.70 -5.97 5.98
N HIS A 273 -7.41 -6.02 4.86
CA HIS A 273 -7.41 -4.98 3.81
C HIS A 273 -8.75 -4.22 3.76
N THR A 274 -9.39 -4.02 4.92
CA THR A 274 -10.71 -3.35 5.04
C THR A 274 -10.69 -1.90 4.56
N ASN A 275 -9.52 -1.26 4.61
CA ASN A 275 -9.27 0.10 4.12
C ASN A 275 -8.85 0.17 2.65
N GLN A 276 -8.75 -0.97 1.96
CA GLN A 276 -8.22 -1.11 0.60
C GLN A 276 -9.21 -1.86 -0.30
N ILE A 277 -10.44 -1.37 -0.33
CA ILE A 277 -11.53 -1.92 -1.13
C ILE A 277 -11.73 -1.03 -2.36
N ALA A 278 -12.12 -1.61 -3.49
CA ALA A 278 -12.51 -0.87 -4.68
C ALA A 278 -13.76 -1.48 -5.34
N GLU A 279 -14.58 -0.59 -5.90
CA GLU A 279 -15.81 -0.90 -6.62
C GLU A 279 -15.62 -0.61 -8.11
N ARG A 280 -16.04 -1.54 -8.96
CA ARG A 280 -15.99 -1.38 -10.41
C ARG A 280 -17.00 -0.32 -10.86
N MET A 281 -16.61 0.52 -11.81
CA MET A 281 -17.53 1.45 -12.45
C MET A 281 -18.55 0.70 -13.33
N LEU A 282 -19.81 1.16 -13.36
CA LEU A 282 -20.91 0.47 -14.07
C LEU A 282 -20.57 0.12 -15.53
N HIS A 283 -19.97 1.05 -16.29
CA HIS A 283 -19.74 0.93 -17.72
C HIS A 283 -18.26 0.87 -18.13
N HIS A 284 -17.35 0.71 -17.17
CA HIS A 284 -15.91 0.63 -17.45
C HIS A 284 -15.24 -0.36 -16.49
N ASN A 285 -14.23 -1.09 -16.97
CA ASN A 285 -13.33 -1.92 -16.15
C ASN A 285 -12.36 -1.10 -15.27
N GLY A 286 -12.73 0.14 -14.97
CA GLY A 286 -12.05 1.02 -14.05
C GLY A 286 -12.70 0.84 -12.69
N TYR A 287 -11.93 1.12 -11.65
CA TYR A 287 -12.36 0.97 -10.28
C TYR A 287 -12.35 2.31 -9.59
N LYS A 288 -13.22 2.45 -8.60
CA LYS A 288 -13.24 3.56 -7.66
C LYS A 288 -12.90 3.01 -6.28
N THR A 289 -11.89 3.56 -5.63
CA THR A 289 -11.55 3.14 -4.26
C THR A 289 -12.69 3.49 -3.31
N LEU A 290 -13.04 2.53 -2.46
CA LEU A 290 -13.99 2.70 -1.38
C LEU A 290 -13.22 3.07 -0.10
N GLY A 291 -13.71 4.08 0.59
CA GLY A 291 -13.07 4.66 1.76
C GLY A 291 -13.72 5.98 2.13
N LEU A 292 -13.04 6.78 2.96
CA LEU A 292 -13.50 8.13 3.28
C LEU A 292 -13.66 8.94 1.98
N LYS A 293 -14.75 9.70 1.87
CA LYS A 293 -15.11 10.42 0.62
C LYS A 293 -13.97 11.27 0.05
N ALA A 294 -13.14 11.86 0.91
CA ALA A 294 -11.98 12.67 0.52
C ALA A 294 -10.84 11.89 -0.16
N GLN A 295 -10.84 10.55 -0.05
CA GLN A 295 -9.76 9.65 -0.49
C GLN A 295 -10.18 8.74 -1.66
N GLN A 296 -11.38 8.95 -2.22
CA GLN A 296 -11.86 8.14 -3.34
C GLN A 296 -11.12 8.52 -4.61
N GLN A 297 -10.57 7.52 -5.29
CA GLN A 297 -9.76 7.68 -6.49
C GLN A 297 -10.21 6.73 -7.59
N LEU A 298 -10.08 7.17 -8.83
CA LEU A 298 -10.23 6.31 -10.00
C LEU A 298 -8.92 5.57 -10.24
N VAL A 299 -8.98 4.25 -10.27
CA VAL A 299 -7.83 3.35 -10.31
C VAL A 299 -8.09 2.22 -11.30
N GLN A 300 -7.03 1.58 -11.78
CA GLN A 300 -7.14 0.42 -12.69
C GLN A 300 -6.46 -0.79 -12.07
N VAL A 301 -6.90 -2.00 -12.45
CA VAL A 301 -6.17 -3.22 -12.10
C VAL A 301 -4.82 -3.20 -12.85
N HIS A 302 -3.73 -3.48 -12.14
CA HIS A 302 -2.41 -3.49 -12.77
C HIS A 302 -2.33 -4.57 -13.86
N PRO A 303 -1.70 -4.32 -15.03
CA PRO A 303 -1.64 -5.29 -16.13
C PRO A 303 -0.97 -6.64 -15.81
N SER A 304 -0.25 -6.74 -14.68
CA SER A 304 0.34 -8.01 -14.23
C SER A 304 -0.63 -8.89 -13.45
N SER A 305 -1.82 -8.40 -13.09
CA SER A 305 -2.81 -9.16 -12.34
C SER A 305 -3.39 -10.27 -13.20
N VAL A 306 -3.74 -11.39 -12.57
CA VAL A 306 -4.44 -12.52 -13.19
C VAL A 306 -5.95 -12.47 -13.03
N LEU A 307 -6.47 -11.35 -12.51
CA LEU A 307 -7.91 -11.14 -12.44
C LEU A 307 -8.52 -11.32 -13.83
N LYS A 308 -9.54 -12.17 -13.93
CA LYS A 308 -10.23 -12.46 -15.18
C LYS A 308 -11.51 -11.64 -15.29
N THR A 309 -11.86 -11.30 -16.51
CA THR A 309 -13.19 -10.81 -16.85
C THR A 309 -14.16 -11.98 -16.97
N ASP A 310 -15.44 -11.71 -16.74
CA ASP A 310 -16.54 -12.62 -17.05
C ASP A 310 -16.76 -12.74 -18.57
N GLU A 311 -17.81 -13.50 -18.96
CA GLU A 311 -18.20 -13.71 -20.36
C GLU A 311 -18.56 -12.40 -21.09
N ASP A 312 -19.04 -11.40 -20.35
CA ASP A 312 -19.35 -10.06 -20.84
C ASP A 312 -18.10 -9.15 -20.97
N GLY A 313 -16.92 -9.65 -20.60
CA GLY A 313 -15.69 -8.87 -20.59
C GLY A 313 -15.59 -7.88 -19.42
N LYS A 314 -16.39 -8.04 -18.36
CA LYS A 314 -16.40 -7.19 -17.17
C LYS A 314 -15.60 -7.81 -16.03
N TYR A 315 -14.88 -6.98 -15.29
CA TYR A 315 -14.25 -7.43 -14.05
C TYR A 315 -15.25 -7.59 -12.90
N PRO A 316 -14.87 -8.31 -11.82
CA PRO A 316 -15.70 -8.43 -10.62
C PRO A 316 -16.05 -7.09 -9.99
N ASP A 317 -17.29 -6.95 -9.50
CA ASP A 317 -17.79 -5.66 -9.01
C ASP A 317 -17.01 -5.12 -7.81
N TYR A 318 -16.53 -6.00 -6.93
CA TYR A 318 -15.78 -5.60 -5.74
C TYR A 318 -14.49 -6.38 -5.60
N VAL A 319 -13.43 -5.64 -5.29
CA VAL A 319 -12.10 -6.20 -5.07
C VAL A 319 -11.43 -5.55 -3.87
N ILE A 320 -10.52 -6.29 -3.24
CA ILE A 320 -9.49 -5.75 -2.35
C ILE A 320 -8.15 -5.71 -3.09
N TYR A 321 -7.27 -4.82 -2.68
CA TYR A 321 -5.92 -4.71 -3.22
C TYR A 321 -4.89 -4.62 -2.09
N HIS A 322 -3.66 -5.10 -2.33
CA HIS A 322 -2.59 -5.02 -1.35
C HIS A 322 -1.94 -3.64 -1.32
N GLU A 323 -1.69 -3.07 -2.50
CA GLU A 323 -1.04 -1.76 -2.65
C GLU A 323 -1.67 -0.97 -3.80
N LEU A 324 -1.73 0.35 -3.62
CA LEU A 324 -2.05 1.29 -4.69
C LEU A 324 -0.77 1.97 -5.15
N VAL A 325 -0.44 1.84 -6.43
CA VAL A 325 0.82 2.34 -7.00
C VAL A 325 0.54 3.47 -7.99
N ALA A 326 1.13 4.63 -7.73
CA ALA A 326 1.13 5.77 -8.65
C ALA A 326 2.26 5.61 -9.67
N THR A 327 1.88 5.55 -10.95
CA THR A 327 2.81 5.61 -12.10
C THR A 327 2.36 6.74 -13.05
N SER A 328 2.24 6.49 -14.36
CA SER A 328 1.49 7.37 -15.26
C SER A 328 -0.02 7.34 -14.99
N ARG A 329 -0.52 6.22 -14.46
CA ARG A 329 -1.89 6.03 -13.97
C ARG A 329 -1.84 5.32 -12.61
N PRO A 330 -2.83 5.54 -11.74
CA PRO A 330 -2.92 4.81 -10.48
C PRO A 330 -3.39 3.37 -10.74
N TYR A 331 -2.62 2.41 -10.22
CA TYR A 331 -2.87 0.98 -10.38
C TYR A 331 -2.99 0.25 -9.05
N MET A 332 -3.96 -0.64 -8.94
CA MET A 332 -4.07 -1.60 -7.84
C MET A 332 -3.19 -2.81 -8.14
N ARG A 333 -2.35 -3.21 -7.17
CA ARG A 333 -1.52 -4.42 -7.23
C ARG A 333 -1.98 -5.46 -6.23
N ASN A 334 -1.79 -6.73 -6.61
CA ASN A 334 -2.22 -7.91 -5.87
C ASN A 334 -3.70 -7.82 -5.50
N VAL A 335 -4.55 -8.03 -6.50
CA VAL A 335 -6.00 -7.85 -6.38
C VAL A 335 -6.66 -9.17 -5.99
N CYS A 336 -7.70 -9.12 -5.16
CA CYS A 336 -8.52 -10.27 -4.84
C CYS A 336 -10.00 -9.92 -4.86
N THR A 337 -10.82 -10.79 -5.45
CA THR A 337 -12.27 -10.61 -5.50
C THR A 337 -12.88 -10.73 -4.10
N VAL A 338 -13.93 -9.97 -3.83
CA VAL A 338 -14.72 -10.03 -2.59
C VAL A 338 -16.21 -9.91 -2.87
N LYS A 339 -17.05 -10.24 -1.88
CA LYS A 339 -18.52 -10.20 -2.01
C LYS A 339 -19.10 -9.00 -1.27
N MET A 340 -20.16 -8.40 -1.81
CA MET A 340 -20.82 -7.21 -1.25
C MET A 340 -21.22 -7.39 0.24
N HIS A 341 -21.76 -8.55 0.61
CA HIS A 341 -22.20 -8.80 1.97
C HIS A 341 -21.05 -8.86 3.01
N TRP A 342 -19.79 -8.99 2.58
CA TRP A 342 -18.62 -8.84 3.48
C TRP A 342 -18.27 -7.37 3.70
N ILE A 343 -18.51 -6.53 2.68
CA ILE A 343 -18.12 -5.13 2.63
C ILE A 343 -19.09 -4.24 3.41
N GLN A 344 -20.38 -4.55 3.40
CA GLN A 344 -21.43 -3.72 4.00
C GLN A 344 -21.15 -3.31 5.48
N PRO A 345 -20.74 -4.22 6.39
CA PRO A 345 -20.40 -3.82 7.77
C PRO A 345 -19.23 -2.83 7.86
N VAL A 346 -18.29 -2.91 6.92
CA VAL A 346 -17.12 -2.01 6.88
C VAL A 346 -17.53 -0.63 6.35
N LEU A 347 -18.46 -0.56 5.39
CA LEU A 347 -19.05 0.71 4.94
C LEU A 347 -19.75 1.46 6.08
N ASP A 348 -20.44 0.74 6.96
CA ASP A 348 -21.06 1.29 8.17
C ASP A 348 -20.03 1.73 9.21
N LYS A 349 -18.82 1.16 9.20
CA LYS A 349 -17.70 1.59 10.05
C LYS A 349 -17.05 2.86 9.50
N PHE A 350 -16.92 2.99 8.17
CA PHE A 350 -16.42 4.22 7.54
C PHE A 350 -17.29 5.44 7.85
N SER A 351 -18.61 5.28 7.92
CA SER A 351 -19.53 6.39 8.19
C SER A 351 -19.49 6.88 9.65
N ARG A 352 -19.10 6.00 10.59
CA ARG A 352 -19.00 6.29 12.03
C ARG A 352 -17.63 6.83 12.48
N LEU A 353 -16.64 6.80 11.59
CA LEU A 353 -15.27 7.17 11.90
C LEU A 353 -15.14 8.66 12.29
N ASP A 354 -14.81 8.93 13.56
CA ASP A 354 -14.44 10.26 14.05
C ASP A 354 -12.96 10.29 14.42
N VAL A 355 -12.18 10.99 13.59
CA VAL A 355 -10.73 11.12 13.75
C VAL A 355 -10.38 11.77 15.08
N ASN A 356 -11.18 12.73 15.57
CA ASN A 356 -10.84 13.47 16.77
C ASN A 356 -10.84 12.59 18.02
N LYS A 357 -11.65 11.53 18.03
CA LYS A 357 -11.69 10.55 19.13
C LYS A 357 -10.46 9.63 19.11
N LEU A 358 -9.96 9.27 17.92
CA LEU A 358 -8.77 8.43 17.78
C LEU A 358 -7.47 9.09 18.28
N ARG A 359 -7.49 10.41 18.51
CA ARG A 359 -6.33 11.19 18.96
C ARG A 359 -6.00 10.95 20.43
N CYS A 360 -7.00 10.65 21.25
CA CYS A 360 -6.89 10.76 22.70
C CYS A 360 -7.39 9.49 23.39
N ASN A 361 -6.47 8.78 24.06
CA ASN A 361 -6.86 8.08 25.28
C ASN A 361 -7.30 9.15 26.26
N ASN A 362 -8.60 9.39 26.47
CA ASN A 362 -8.98 10.18 27.62
C ASN A 362 -10.43 10.02 28.07
N ASN A 363 -10.56 9.68 29.35
CA ASN A 363 -11.67 10.08 30.23
C ASN A 363 -11.76 11.61 30.43
N MET A 364 -11.12 12.43 29.58
CA MET A 364 -11.33 13.86 29.55
C MET A 364 -12.26 14.22 28.39
N ILE A 365 -13.54 14.28 28.73
CA ILE A 365 -14.52 15.11 28.02
C ILE A 365 -13.94 16.53 28.00
N TYR A 366 -13.40 16.95 26.87
CA TYR A 366 -13.25 18.37 26.59
C TYR A 366 -14.66 18.92 26.39
N SER A 367 -15.23 19.46 27.46
CA SER A 367 -16.35 20.40 27.34
C SER A 367 -15.83 21.61 26.55
N PRO A 368 -16.48 22.00 25.45
CA PRO A 368 -16.09 23.20 24.74
C PRO A 368 -16.51 24.40 25.60
N SER A 369 -15.58 24.90 26.43
CA SER A 369 -15.75 26.20 27.06
C SER A 369 -15.63 27.28 25.98
N GLU A 370 -16.74 27.98 25.82
CA GLU A 370 -16.94 29.08 24.92
C GLU A 370 -15.88 30.18 25.14
N LYS A 371 -15.25 30.61 24.05
CA LYS A 371 -15.17 32.02 23.60
C LYS A 371 -14.31 32.13 22.34
N LYS A 372 -14.94 31.92 21.18
CA LYS A 372 -14.51 32.59 19.94
C LYS A 372 -15.61 33.58 19.55
N LYS A 373 -15.28 34.86 19.61
CA LYS A 373 -16.07 35.96 19.05
C LYS A 373 -16.41 35.62 17.59
N LYS A 374 -17.70 35.54 17.28
CA LYS A 374 -18.23 35.43 15.91
C LYS A 374 -17.90 36.72 15.15
N THR A 375 -16.89 36.70 14.28
CA THR A 375 -16.87 37.55 13.09
C THR A 375 -17.43 36.73 11.95
N GLY A 376 -18.75 36.79 11.78
CA GLY A 376 -19.43 36.20 10.63
C GLY A 376 -19.20 37.05 9.39
N ILE A 377 -18.42 36.55 8.44
CA ILE A 377 -18.48 37.05 7.07
C ILE A 377 -19.65 36.31 6.41
N ARG A 378 -20.79 37.00 6.32
CA ARG A 378 -21.90 36.59 5.46
C ARG A 378 -21.45 36.79 4.01
N PHE A 379 -21.22 35.70 3.27
CA PHE A 379 -21.26 35.78 1.81
C PHE A 379 -22.71 35.96 1.38
N ILE A 380 -23.08 37.20 1.06
CA ILE A 380 -24.34 37.51 0.40
C ILE A 380 -24.18 37.08 -1.05
N TYR A 381 -24.89 36.03 -1.46
CA TYR A 381 -25.07 35.71 -2.87
C TYR A 381 -26.12 36.68 -3.43
N GLN A 382 -25.67 37.77 -4.05
CA GLN A 382 -26.54 38.60 -4.88
C GLN A 382 -26.67 37.93 -6.26
N PRO A 383 -27.89 37.68 -6.77
CA PRO A 383 -28.07 37.31 -8.16
C PRO A 383 -27.58 38.47 -9.02
N MET A 384 -26.65 38.21 -9.93
CA MET A 384 -26.22 39.21 -10.92
C MET A 384 -27.19 39.19 -12.11
N ASP A 385 -27.61 40.38 -12.56
CA ASP A 385 -28.40 40.57 -13.78
C ASP A 385 -27.68 39.97 -15.02
N ASP A 386 -28.44 39.31 -15.89
CA ASP A 386 -27.92 38.58 -17.05
C ASP A 386 -27.13 39.47 -18.03
N ASP A 387 -27.44 40.77 -18.10
CA ASP A 387 -26.74 41.75 -18.95
C ASP A 387 -25.26 41.96 -18.54
N ASP A 388 -24.93 41.89 -17.25
CA ASP A 388 -23.55 42.08 -16.77
C ASP A 388 -22.69 40.82 -17.01
N LYS A 389 -23.33 39.67 -17.18
CA LYS A 389 -22.67 38.39 -17.48
C LYS A 389 -22.25 38.31 -18.94
N GLU A 390 -23.12 38.74 -19.85
CA GLU A 390 -22.84 38.73 -21.29
C GLU A 390 -21.76 39.76 -21.68
N SER A 391 -21.77 40.92 -21.03
CA SER A 391 -20.74 41.96 -21.17
C SER A 391 -19.34 41.45 -20.74
N LYS A 392 -19.25 40.73 -19.62
CA LYS A 392 -17.98 40.15 -19.13
C LYS A 392 -17.48 39.01 -20.02
N ILE A 393 -18.36 38.21 -20.58
CA ILE A 393 -18.01 37.16 -21.55
C ILE A 393 -17.46 37.79 -22.84
N ARG A 394 -18.08 38.86 -23.34
CA ARG A 394 -17.63 39.58 -24.54
C ARG A 394 -16.26 40.22 -24.32
N ALA A 395 -16.03 40.88 -23.18
CA ALA A 395 -14.75 41.46 -22.81
C ALA A 395 -13.63 40.40 -22.64
N ALA A 396 -13.94 39.22 -22.10
CA ALA A 396 -12.99 38.11 -22.01
C ALA A 396 -12.61 37.55 -23.41
N ARG A 397 -13.58 37.50 -24.32
CA ARG A 397 -13.40 37.04 -25.70
C ARG A 397 -12.54 38.01 -26.52
N GLU A 398 -12.72 39.31 -26.36
CA GLU A 398 -11.88 40.34 -26.99
C GLU A 398 -10.43 40.28 -26.49
N ARG A 399 -10.20 40.11 -25.18
CA ARG A 399 -8.84 39.94 -24.63
C ARG A 399 -8.15 38.69 -25.16
N TYR A 400 -8.90 37.62 -25.41
CA TYR A 400 -8.37 36.39 -26.00
C TYR A 400 -8.00 36.57 -27.48
N LEU A 401 -8.84 37.25 -28.26
CA LEU A 401 -8.59 37.52 -29.68
C LEU A 401 -7.43 38.51 -29.88
N ALA A 402 -7.31 39.53 -29.02
CA ALA A 402 -6.18 40.46 -29.02
C ALA A 402 -4.83 39.75 -28.76
N ARG A 403 -4.82 38.69 -27.93
CA ARG A 403 -3.63 37.85 -27.72
C ARG A 403 -3.29 36.94 -28.89
N LYS A 404 -4.27 36.60 -29.74
CA LYS A 404 -4.09 35.69 -30.87
C LYS A 404 -3.61 36.42 -32.14
N ASN A 405 -4.01 37.68 -32.31
CA ASN A 405 -3.63 38.49 -33.48
C ASN A 405 -2.30 39.26 -33.31
N GLY A 406 -1.61 39.09 -32.17
CA GLY A 406 -0.30 39.68 -31.89
C GLY A 406 0.89 38.73 -32.13
N LYS A 407 0.75 37.75 -33.03
CA LYS A 407 1.83 36.86 -33.46
C LYS A 407 1.97 36.88 -34.97
#